data_AF-A0A9X2JEV5-F1
#
_entry.id   AF-A0A9X2JEV5-F1
#
_cell.length_a   1.000
_cell.length_b   1.000
_cell.length_c   1.000
_cell.angle_alpha   90.00
_cell.angle_beta   90.00
_cell.angle_gamma   90.00
#
_symmetry.space_group_name_H-M   'P 1'
#
loop_
_entity.id
_entity.type
_entity.pdbx_description
1 polymer ?
#
loop_
_entity_poly.entity_id
_entity_poly.type
_entity_poly.pdbx_seq_one_letter_code
_entity_poly.pdbx_strand_id
1 'polypeptide(L)'
;MCYRNRTVALASLCLATLTATASSQTTQQIVKDANGVTWQETKTVTQRMVPTTEYQTRQEQVYTPQVSTTYQSYQQNYLTPVTEYRWVSRRRGVLNPFVQPYWAHQLEPFTRWENRPATVQVPVTNTQWVAGTRTVSSPVVTYKAVPQETINRVVVSGTPATTTPSVAPSTQPATAIASRPLGGTQMQSDPPRTGMGWVSPSTPGRYR
;
A
#
# COMPACT_ATOMS: atom_id res chain seq x y z
N MET A 1 -28.33 9.76 35.94
CA MET A 1 -28.28 8.28 35.96
C MET A 1 -29.63 7.77 35.49
N CYS A 2 -29.74 7.38 34.22
CA CYS A 2 -30.97 6.84 33.62
C CYS A 2 -30.65 5.45 33.06
N TYR A 3 -31.33 4.43 33.60
CA TYR A 3 -31.28 3.06 33.10
C TYR A 3 -32.03 2.95 31.76
N ARG A 4 -31.48 2.17 30.83
CA ARG A 4 -32.32 1.46 29.85
C ARG A 4 -31.59 0.25 29.27
N ASN A 5 -31.96 -0.91 29.81
CA ASN A 5 -31.73 -2.23 29.24
C ASN A 5 -32.41 -2.32 27.87
N ARG A 6 -31.73 -2.87 26.87
CA ARG A 6 -32.36 -3.52 25.72
C ARG A 6 -31.61 -4.80 25.39
N THR A 7 -32.24 -5.90 25.76
CA THR A 7 -32.04 -7.25 25.23
C THR A 7 -32.31 -7.25 23.73
N VAL A 8 -31.42 -7.87 22.96
CA VAL A 8 -31.68 -8.25 21.56
C VAL A 8 -31.36 -9.74 21.45
N ALA A 9 -32.41 -10.52 21.21
CA ALA A 9 -32.35 -11.91 20.78
C ALA A 9 -32.44 -11.98 19.25
N LEU A 10 -32.18 -13.17 18.70
CA LEU A 10 -32.31 -13.63 17.30
C LEU A 10 -31.01 -13.55 16.47
N ALA A 11 -30.62 -14.53 15.67
CA ALA A 11 -31.18 -15.83 15.32
C ALA A 11 -30.04 -16.69 14.73
N SER A 12 -30.01 -17.97 15.06
CA SER A 12 -29.08 -18.95 14.46
C SER A 12 -29.49 -19.22 13.01
N LEU A 13 -28.67 -18.74 12.06
CA LEU A 13 -28.82 -19.01 10.64
C LEU A 13 -28.11 -20.34 10.31
N CYS A 14 -28.86 -21.41 10.10
CA CYS A 14 -28.33 -22.66 9.56
C CYS A 14 -27.88 -22.46 8.11
N LEU A 15 -26.57 -22.40 7.87
CA LEU A 15 -26.00 -22.49 6.52
C LEU A 15 -26.08 -23.95 6.04
N ALA A 16 -27.08 -24.26 5.25
CA ALA A 16 -27.08 -25.45 4.41
C ALA A 16 -26.08 -25.24 3.26
N THR A 17 -24.92 -25.88 3.36
CA THR A 17 -23.91 -25.91 2.29
C THR A 17 -24.39 -26.85 1.20
N LEU A 18 -24.99 -26.28 0.14
CA LEU A 18 -25.19 -26.99 -1.13
C LEU A 18 -23.80 -27.30 -1.72
N THR A 19 -23.36 -28.54 -1.58
CA THR A 19 -22.23 -29.08 -2.32
C THR A 19 -22.68 -29.30 -3.77
N ALA A 20 -22.35 -28.35 -4.65
CA ALA A 20 -22.52 -28.53 -6.08
C ALA A 20 -21.57 -29.64 -6.54
N THR A 21 -22.11 -30.83 -6.77
CA THR A 21 -21.39 -31.93 -7.41
C THR A 21 -21.05 -31.50 -8.84
N ALA A 22 -19.76 -31.40 -9.14
CA ALA A 22 -19.29 -31.17 -10.50
C ALA A 22 -19.69 -32.38 -11.35
N SER A 23 -20.75 -32.24 -12.14
CA SER A 23 -21.18 -33.26 -13.08
C SER A 23 -20.25 -33.27 -14.29
N SER A 24 -19.42 -34.30 -14.39
CA SER A 24 -18.63 -34.56 -15.59
C SER A 24 -19.50 -35.33 -16.58
N GLN A 25 -19.87 -34.69 -17.70
CA GLN A 25 -20.62 -35.37 -18.75
C GLN A 25 -19.65 -36.14 -19.64
N THR A 26 -19.83 -37.46 -19.71
CA THR A 26 -19.04 -38.35 -20.55
C THR A 26 -19.94 -38.95 -21.61
N THR A 27 -19.61 -38.74 -22.88
CA THR A 27 -20.35 -39.29 -24.02
C THR A 27 -19.41 -40.19 -24.82
N GLN A 28 -19.86 -41.42 -25.08
CA GLN A 28 -19.12 -42.39 -25.88
C GLN A 28 -19.76 -42.50 -27.26
N GLN A 29 -18.96 -42.40 -28.31
CA GLN A 29 -19.40 -42.56 -29.69
C GLN A 29 -18.41 -43.42 -30.48
N ILE A 30 -18.93 -44.31 -31.30
CA ILE A 30 -18.12 -45.11 -32.23
C ILE A 30 -18.07 -44.34 -33.56
N VAL A 31 -16.88 -43.88 -33.95
CA VAL A 31 -16.65 -43.13 -35.18
C VAL A 31 -15.83 -44.00 -36.14
N LYS A 32 -16.28 -44.09 -37.40
CA LYS A 32 -15.57 -44.78 -38.47
C LYS A 32 -14.74 -43.76 -39.26
N ASP A 33 -13.45 -44.03 -39.36
CA ASP A 33 -12.54 -43.23 -40.16
C ASP A 33 -12.59 -43.66 -41.64
N ALA A 34 -12.14 -42.78 -42.55
CA ALA A 34 -12.14 -43.03 -44.00
C ALA A 34 -11.33 -44.27 -44.40
N ASN A 35 -10.37 -44.66 -43.55
CA ASN A 35 -9.50 -45.84 -43.73
C ASN A 35 -10.10 -47.15 -43.18
N GLY A 36 -11.37 -47.15 -42.75
CA GLY A 36 -12.08 -48.34 -42.25
C GLY A 36 -11.77 -48.73 -40.80
N VAL A 37 -10.92 -47.98 -40.11
CA VAL A 37 -10.60 -48.18 -38.69
C VAL A 37 -11.74 -47.63 -37.82
N THR A 38 -12.19 -48.42 -36.84
CA THR A 38 -13.21 -47.98 -35.88
C THR A 38 -12.54 -47.44 -34.61
N TRP A 39 -12.93 -46.23 -34.23
CA TRP A 39 -12.48 -45.58 -33.01
C TRP A 39 -13.65 -45.47 -32.04
N GLN A 40 -13.44 -45.85 -30.78
CA GLN A 40 -14.29 -45.46 -29.68
C GLN A 40 -13.78 -44.13 -29.14
N GLU A 41 -14.53 -43.07 -29.44
CA GLU A 41 -14.29 -41.74 -28.91
C GLU A 41 -15.04 -41.60 -27.59
N THR A 42 -14.31 -41.34 -26.51
CA THR A 42 -14.87 -40.93 -25.23
C THR A 42 -14.63 -39.43 -25.09
N LYS A 43 -15.71 -38.64 -25.19
CA LYS A 43 -15.68 -37.20 -24.98
C LYS A 43 -16.08 -36.91 -23.54
N THR A 44 -15.17 -36.31 -22.77
CA THR A 44 -15.40 -35.89 -21.39
C THR A 44 -15.40 -34.37 -21.35
N VAL A 45 -16.51 -33.77 -20.91
CA VAL A 45 -16.62 -32.33 -20.68
C VAL A 45 -16.50 -32.07 -19.19
N THR A 46 -15.44 -31.39 -18.78
CA THR A 46 -15.19 -31.04 -17.38
C THR A 46 -15.17 -29.52 -17.23
N GLN A 47 -15.81 -28.99 -16.19
CA GLN A 47 -15.72 -27.56 -15.89
C GLN A 47 -14.38 -27.26 -15.23
N ARG A 48 -13.54 -26.48 -15.92
CA ARG A 48 -12.28 -26.00 -15.38
C ARG A 48 -12.44 -24.56 -14.91
N MET A 49 -12.04 -24.28 -13.67
CA MET A 49 -12.02 -22.92 -13.14
C MET A 49 -10.83 -22.17 -13.73
N VAL A 50 -11.09 -21.11 -14.48
CA VAL A 50 -10.07 -20.24 -15.06
C VAL A 50 -10.10 -18.89 -14.34
N PRO A 51 -8.99 -18.43 -13.73
CA PRO A 51 -8.93 -17.11 -13.13
C PRO A 51 -9.02 -16.06 -14.24
N THR A 52 -9.98 -15.14 -14.11
CA THR A 52 -10.15 -13.97 -14.98
C THR A 52 -10.00 -12.72 -14.12
N THR A 53 -9.18 -11.77 -14.56
CA THR A 53 -9.02 -10.49 -13.87
C THR A 53 -10.03 -9.50 -14.44
N GLU A 54 -10.91 -8.99 -13.59
CA GLU A 54 -11.90 -7.97 -13.96
C GLU A 54 -11.68 -6.72 -13.12
N TYR A 55 -11.72 -5.55 -13.76
CA TYR A 55 -11.63 -4.28 -13.05
C TYR A 55 -12.97 -3.96 -12.40
N GLN A 56 -12.98 -3.82 -11.07
CA GLN A 56 -14.13 -3.36 -10.32
C GLN A 56 -13.92 -1.91 -9.90
N THR A 57 -14.90 -1.09 -10.25
CA THR A 57 -14.98 0.31 -9.85
C THR A 57 -15.59 0.40 -8.45
N ARG A 58 -14.85 0.98 -7.50
CA ARG A 58 -15.32 1.23 -6.14
C ARG A 58 -15.20 2.71 -5.82
N GLN A 59 -16.15 3.22 -5.04
CA GLN A 59 -16.06 4.58 -4.48
C GLN A 59 -15.40 4.47 -3.12
N GLU A 60 -14.29 5.19 -2.96
CA GLU A 60 -13.56 5.28 -1.69
C GLU A 60 -13.66 6.71 -1.17
N GLN A 61 -13.85 6.84 0.14
CA GLN A 61 -13.81 8.14 0.83
C GLN A 61 -12.36 8.48 1.11
N VAL A 62 -11.86 9.54 0.49
CA VAL A 62 -10.48 10.02 0.65
C VAL A 62 -10.53 11.37 1.35
N TYR A 63 -9.78 11.50 2.44
CA TYR A 63 -9.61 12.77 3.14
C TYR A 63 -8.45 13.52 2.52
N THR A 64 -8.72 14.74 2.06
CA THR A 64 -7.69 15.61 1.47
C THR A 64 -7.44 16.78 2.41
N PRO A 65 -6.19 17.13 2.71
CA PRO A 65 -5.90 18.26 3.57
C PRO A 65 -6.19 19.56 2.81
N GLN A 66 -7.02 20.43 3.40
CA GLN A 66 -7.21 21.80 2.97
C GLN A 66 -6.55 22.72 3.99
N VAL A 67 -5.53 23.46 3.55
CA VAL A 67 -4.81 24.40 4.40
C VAL A 67 -5.38 25.80 4.16
N SER A 68 -5.87 26.43 5.21
CA SER A 68 -6.31 27.83 5.20
C SER A 68 -5.38 28.67 6.06
N THR A 69 -5.02 29.86 5.57
CA THR A 69 -4.19 30.81 6.31
C THR A 69 -5.01 32.06 6.58
N THR A 70 -5.17 32.40 7.85
CA THR A 70 -5.90 33.59 8.29
C THR A 70 -4.96 34.49 9.08
N TYR A 71 -4.96 35.78 8.78
CA TYR A 71 -4.18 36.76 9.55
C TYR A 71 -4.96 37.18 10.79
N GLN A 72 -4.33 37.05 11.95
CA GLN A 72 -4.86 37.55 13.22
C GLN A 72 -4.06 38.79 13.62
N SER A 73 -4.75 39.88 13.95
CA SER A 73 -4.13 41.07 14.48
C SER A 73 -3.83 40.89 15.97
N TYR A 74 -2.60 41.13 16.37
CA TYR A 74 -2.15 41.12 17.76
C TYR A 74 -1.56 42.49 18.11
N GLN A 75 -1.90 43.01 19.28
CA GLN A 75 -1.28 44.21 19.80
C GLN A 75 -0.04 43.83 20.61
N GLN A 76 1.12 44.22 20.13
CA GLN A 76 2.39 44.04 20.80
C GLN A 76 2.88 45.38 21.34
N ASN A 77 3.23 45.40 22.63
CA ASN A 77 3.89 46.54 23.26
C ASN A 77 5.40 46.29 23.26
N TYR A 78 6.18 47.20 22.69
CA TYR A 78 7.64 47.15 22.76
C TYR A 78 8.20 48.44 23.33
N LEU A 79 9.29 48.30 24.11
CA LEU A 79 10.00 49.42 24.68
C LEU A 79 11.02 49.94 23.65
N THR A 80 10.91 51.22 23.31
CA THR A 80 11.84 51.89 22.41
C THR A 80 12.65 52.91 23.22
N PRO A 81 13.98 52.93 23.12
CA PRO A 81 14.78 53.97 23.75
C PRO A 81 14.58 55.29 22.98
N VAL A 82 14.19 56.33 23.70
CA VAL A 82 14.11 57.68 23.17
C VAL A 82 15.21 58.49 23.84
N THR A 83 16.15 58.97 23.02
CA THR A 83 17.26 59.81 23.48
C THR A 83 16.93 61.27 23.16
N GLU A 84 16.90 62.09 24.19
CA GLU A 84 16.70 63.53 24.07
C GLU A 84 17.86 64.27 24.72
N TYR A 85 18.32 65.35 24.10
CA TYR A 85 19.38 66.18 24.65
C TYR A 85 18.79 67.21 25.61
N ARG A 86 19.30 67.25 26.83
CA ARG A 86 18.86 68.21 27.85
C ARG A 86 20.04 69.00 28.38
N TRP A 87 19.83 70.28 28.64
CA TRP A 87 20.81 71.09 29.35
C TRP A 87 20.87 70.65 30.81
N VAL A 88 22.04 70.19 31.24
CA VAL A 88 22.28 69.78 32.63
C VAL A 88 23.25 70.78 33.25
N SER A 89 22.83 71.36 34.38
CA SER A 89 23.65 72.27 35.17
C SER A 89 24.45 71.46 36.19
N ARG A 90 25.79 71.51 36.11
CA ARG A 90 26.68 70.89 37.09
C ARG A 90 27.61 71.93 37.67
N ARG A 91 27.80 71.90 38.98
CA ARG A 91 28.81 72.74 39.65
C ARG A 91 30.19 72.13 39.41
N ARG A 92 31.07 72.86 38.74
CA ARG A 92 32.46 72.45 38.47
C ARG A 92 33.41 73.06 39.50
N GLY A 93 34.56 72.43 39.71
CA GLY A 93 35.61 72.97 40.58
C GLY A 93 35.37 72.87 42.10
N VAL A 94 34.30 72.20 42.56
CA VAL A 94 33.95 72.12 44.00
C VAL A 94 35.07 71.56 44.87
N LEU A 95 35.86 70.61 44.34
CA LEU A 95 36.98 69.98 45.05
C LEU A 95 38.35 70.59 44.72
N ASN A 96 38.41 71.61 43.84
CA ASN A 96 39.66 72.26 43.47
C ASN A 96 39.82 73.57 44.26
N PRO A 97 40.76 73.66 45.22
CA PRO A 97 40.92 74.86 46.03
C PRO A 97 41.52 76.04 45.26
N PHE A 98 42.06 75.83 44.06
CA PHE A 98 42.70 76.86 43.23
C PHE A 98 41.76 77.47 42.17
N VAL A 99 40.53 76.97 42.04
CA VAL A 99 39.55 77.45 41.06
C VAL A 99 38.25 77.75 41.79
N GLN A 100 37.68 78.93 41.55
CA GLN A 100 36.39 79.26 42.14
C GLN A 100 35.29 78.36 41.53
N PRO A 101 34.48 77.65 42.34
CA PRO A 101 33.42 76.80 41.81
C PRO A 101 32.42 77.62 41.00
N TYR A 102 32.12 77.17 39.79
CA TYR A 102 31.21 77.85 38.87
C TYR A 102 30.15 76.88 38.32
N TRP A 103 29.03 77.44 37.85
CA TRP A 103 28.00 76.68 37.16
C TRP A 103 28.39 76.51 35.70
N ALA A 104 28.39 75.26 35.23
CA ALA A 104 28.54 74.93 33.82
C ALA A 104 27.25 74.27 33.34
N HIS A 105 26.78 74.70 32.18
CA HIS A 105 25.68 74.06 31.47
C HIS A 105 26.29 73.27 30.33
N GLN A 106 25.97 71.98 30.26
CA GLN A 106 26.38 71.13 29.15
C GLN A 106 25.19 70.33 28.65
N LEU A 107 25.18 70.10 27.35
CA LEU A 107 24.15 69.32 26.70
C LEU A 107 24.46 67.83 26.91
N GLU A 108 23.58 67.11 27.58
CA GLU A 108 23.76 65.68 27.86
C GLU A 108 22.63 64.86 27.22
N PRO A 109 22.94 63.68 26.64
CA PRO A 109 21.91 62.77 26.17
C PRO A 109 21.22 62.10 27.37
N PHE A 110 19.90 62.24 27.44
CA PHE A 110 19.05 61.54 28.38
C PHE A 110 18.26 60.48 27.62
N THR A 111 18.46 59.21 27.96
CA THR A 111 17.73 58.09 27.34
C THR A 111 16.65 57.61 28.29
N ARG A 112 15.40 57.57 27.82
CA ARG A 112 14.28 56.94 28.52
C ARG A 112 13.60 55.91 27.65
N TRP A 113 13.04 54.88 28.29
CA TRP A 113 12.28 53.84 27.60
C TRP A 113 10.82 54.26 27.47
N GLU A 114 10.33 54.36 26.25
CA GLU A 114 8.92 54.59 25.96
C GLU A 114 8.25 53.31 25.48
N ASN A 115 7.06 53.03 26.00
CA ASN A 115 6.23 51.95 25.50
C ASN A 115 5.51 52.41 24.21
N ARG A 116 5.73 51.68 23.12
CA ARG A 116 5.03 51.92 21.85
C ARG A 116 4.18 50.70 21.50
N PRO A 117 2.84 50.83 21.47
CA PRO A 117 1.98 49.78 20.95
C PRO A 117 2.14 49.69 19.43
N ALA A 118 2.28 48.48 18.90
CA ALA A 118 2.18 48.18 17.48
C ALA A 118 1.20 47.03 17.24
N THR A 119 0.45 47.13 16.16
CA THR A 119 -0.41 46.04 15.69
C THR A 119 0.37 45.20 14.69
N VAL A 120 0.63 43.95 15.04
CA VAL A 120 1.31 42.97 14.17
C VAL A 120 0.27 42.00 13.64
N GLN A 121 0.37 41.63 12.36
CA GLN A 121 -0.44 40.57 11.79
C GLN A 121 0.33 39.25 11.84
N VAL A 122 -0.21 38.28 12.56
CA VAL A 122 0.38 36.95 12.68
C VAL A 122 -0.43 35.99 11.80
N PRO A 123 0.20 35.31 10.82
CA PRO A 123 -0.49 34.30 10.03
C PRO A 123 -0.74 33.06 10.89
N VAL A 124 -2.00 32.64 10.97
CA VAL A 124 -2.40 31.39 11.62
C VAL A 124 -2.86 30.43 10.53
N THR A 125 -2.15 29.32 10.40
CA THR A 125 -2.45 28.26 9.44
C THR A 125 -3.29 27.18 10.12
N ASN A 126 -4.44 26.84 9.55
CA ASN A 126 -5.27 25.71 9.98
C ASN A 126 -5.33 24.67 8.86
N THR A 127 -5.22 23.39 9.22
CA THR A 127 -5.37 22.28 8.28
C THR A 127 -6.66 21.55 8.59
N GLN A 128 -7.63 21.62 7.68
CA GLN A 128 -8.88 20.90 7.76
C GLN A 128 -8.87 19.71 6.81
N TRP A 129 -9.25 18.53 7.30
CA TRP A 129 -9.41 17.34 6.46
C TRP A 129 -10.80 17.32 5.86
N VAL A 130 -10.89 17.44 4.53
CA VAL A 130 -12.17 17.42 3.82
C VAL A 130 -12.34 16.08 3.13
N ALA A 131 -13.48 15.44 3.40
CA ALA A 131 -13.85 14.20 2.73
C ALA A 131 -14.21 14.47 1.27
N GLY A 132 -13.52 13.78 0.36
CA GLY A 132 -13.88 13.65 -1.04
C GLY A 132 -14.20 12.20 -1.37
N THR A 133 -14.95 11.99 -2.44
CA THR A 133 -15.14 10.66 -3.02
C THR A 133 -14.18 10.50 -4.20
N ARG A 134 -13.44 9.40 -4.23
CA ARG A 134 -12.61 9.03 -5.36
C ARG A 134 -13.07 7.69 -5.90
N THR A 135 -13.26 7.64 -7.20
CA THR A 135 -13.51 6.39 -7.90
C THR A 135 -12.18 5.68 -8.16
N VAL A 136 -11.99 4.50 -7.58
CA VAL A 136 -10.79 3.68 -7.74
C VAL A 136 -11.17 2.42 -8.52
N SER A 137 -10.41 2.11 -9.56
CA SER A 137 -10.56 0.88 -10.35
C SER A 137 -9.53 -0.13 -9.84
N SER A 138 -10.00 -1.20 -9.22
CA SER A 138 -9.15 -2.25 -8.64
C SER A 138 -9.33 -3.56 -9.40
N PRO A 139 -8.24 -4.25 -9.79
CA PRO A 139 -8.35 -5.55 -10.43
C PRO A 139 -8.77 -6.60 -9.39
N VAL A 140 -9.87 -7.28 -9.63
CA VAL A 140 -10.36 -8.39 -8.81
C VAL A 140 -10.29 -9.66 -9.63
N VAL A 141 -9.67 -10.70 -9.08
CA VAL A 141 -9.60 -12.01 -9.72
C VAL A 141 -10.87 -12.78 -9.40
N THR A 142 -11.65 -13.10 -10.44
CA THR A 142 -12.84 -13.95 -10.35
C THR A 142 -12.57 -15.26 -11.07
N TYR A 143 -13.10 -16.36 -10.54
CA TYR A 143 -12.97 -17.66 -11.20
C TYR A 143 -14.24 -17.96 -11.98
N LYS A 144 -14.10 -18.18 -13.29
CA LYS A 144 -15.21 -18.58 -14.15
C LYS A 144 -15.04 -20.05 -14.54
N ALA A 145 -16.12 -20.81 -14.47
CA ALA A 145 -16.17 -22.18 -14.96
C ALA A 145 -16.23 -22.15 -16.49
N VAL A 146 -15.17 -22.65 -17.14
CA VAL A 146 -15.10 -22.80 -18.60
C VAL A 146 -15.17 -24.29 -18.92
N PRO A 147 -16.06 -24.75 -19.82
CA PRO A 147 -16.10 -26.15 -20.21
C PRO A 147 -14.83 -26.49 -20.99
N GLN A 148 -14.11 -27.51 -20.53
CA GLN A 148 -12.97 -28.08 -21.23
C GLN A 148 -13.38 -29.47 -21.74
N GLU A 149 -13.30 -29.68 -23.05
CA GLU A 149 -13.56 -30.96 -23.68
C GLU A 149 -12.26 -31.74 -23.84
N THR A 150 -12.23 -32.99 -23.37
CA THR A 150 -11.13 -33.93 -23.59
C THR A 150 -11.67 -35.12 -24.39
N ILE A 151 -11.05 -35.41 -25.54
CA ILE A 151 -11.45 -36.52 -26.42
C ILE A 151 -10.38 -37.60 -26.34
N ASN A 152 -10.74 -38.75 -25.78
CA ASN A 152 -9.89 -39.94 -25.78
C ASN A 152 -10.36 -40.89 -26.87
N ARG A 153 -9.45 -41.31 -27.74
CA ARG A 153 -9.74 -42.26 -28.83
C ARG A 153 -9.05 -43.58 -28.56
N VAL A 154 -9.81 -44.67 -28.61
CA VAL A 154 -9.28 -46.05 -28.49
C VAL A 154 -9.71 -46.83 -29.73
N VAL A 155 -8.77 -47.56 -30.36
CA VAL A 155 -9.08 -48.44 -31.49
C VAL A 155 -9.86 -49.65 -30.99
N VAL A 156 -11.04 -49.91 -31.55
CA VAL A 156 -11.89 -51.04 -31.14
C VAL A 156 -11.81 -52.20 -32.12
N SER A 157 -11.56 -51.92 -33.40
CA SER A 157 -11.20 -52.96 -34.36
C SER A 157 -10.26 -52.44 -35.46
N GLY A 158 -9.14 -53.12 -35.56
CA GLY A 158 -8.17 -53.09 -36.64
C GLY A 158 -7.39 -54.40 -36.53
N THR A 159 -7.39 -55.20 -37.59
CA THR A 159 -6.64 -56.47 -37.62
C THR A 159 -5.16 -56.17 -37.32
N PRO A 160 -4.53 -56.83 -36.33
CA PRO A 160 -3.10 -56.64 -36.12
C PRO A 160 -2.35 -57.20 -37.34
N ALA A 161 -1.50 -56.37 -37.95
CA ALA A 161 -0.47 -56.87 -38.85
C ALA A 161 0.54 -57.66 -38.01
N THR A 162 0.36 -58.98 -37.98
CA THR A 162 1.24 -59.95 -37.34
C THR A 162 2.64 -59.87 -37.94
N THR A 163 3.62 -59.40 -37.18
CA THR A 163 5.03 -59.75 -37.38
C THR A 163 5.63 -60.12 -36.03
N THR A 164 5.62 -61.40 -35.71
CA THR A 164 6.46 -62.00 -34.68
C THR A 164 7.86 -62.24 -35.24
N PRO A 165 8.91 -62.13 -34.40
CA PRO A 165 9.59 -63.39 -34.07
C PRO A 165 9.99 -63.54 -32.59
N SER A 166 9.83 -64.79 -32.15
CA SER A 166 10.67 -65.61 -31.26
C SER A 166 11.03 -65.16 -29.83
N VAL A 167 10.82 -66.11 -28.91
CA VAL A 167 11.10 -66.09 -27.48
C VAL A 167 12.53 -66.57 -27.21
N ALA A 168 13.22 -65.92 -26.27
CA ALA A 168 14.31 -66.51 -25.50
C ALA A 168 14.20 -66.05 -24.03
N PRO A 169 14.33 -66.93 -23.02
CA PRO A 169 14.24 -66.55 -21.61
C PRO A 169 15.64 -66.29 -21.03
N SER A 170 15.83 -65.13 -20.39
CA SER A 170 16.98 -64.93 -19.49
C SER A 170 16.60 -64.04 -18.29
N THR A 171 16.48 -64.70 -17.15
CA THR A 171 16.95 -64.28 -15.81
C THR A 171 16.97 -62.77 -15.45
N GLN A 172 16.17 -62.44 -14.42
CA GLN A 172 16.28 -61.24 -13.56
C GLN A 172 17.74 -60.90 -13.17
N PRO A 173 18.03 -59.61 -12.93
CA PRO A 173 18.09 -59.19 -11.53
C PRO A 173 17.41 -57.84 -11.21
N ALA A 174 16.87 -57.82 -9.99
CA ALA A 174 16.81 -56.74 -9.00
C ALA A 174 16.70 -55.27 -9.44
N THR A 175 15.58 -54.69 -9.02
CA THR A 175 15.35 -53.30 -8.61
C THR A 175 16.61 -52.49 -8.24
N ALA A 176 16.85 -51.40 -8.97
CA ALA A 176 17.64 -50.26 -8.51
C ALA A 176 16.78 -48.99 -8.58
N ILE A 177 16.18 -48.64 -7.44
CA ILE A 177 15.57 -47.33 -7.21
C ILE A 177 16.71 -46.33 -7.10
N ALA A 178 17.03 -45.67 -8.21
CA ALA A 178 17.97 -44.56 -8.20
C ALA A 178 17.26 -43.32 -7.64
N SER A 179 17.68 -42.92 -6.45
CA SER A 179 17.40 -41.64 -5.81
C SER A 179 17.64 -40.48 -6.78
N ARG A 180 16.56 -39.87 -7.27
CA ARG A 180 16.62 -38.58 -7.95
C ARG A 180 16.60 -37.46 -6.90
N PRO A 181 17.57 -36.53 -6.89
CA PRO A 181 17.49 -35.37 -6.01
C PRO A 181 16.28 -34.53 -6.38
N LEU A 182 15.43 -34.26 -5.39
CA LEU A 182 14.38 -33.25 -5.44
C LEU A 182 15.05 -31.87 -5.52
N GLY A 183 15.40 -31.45 -6.73
CA GLY A 183 15.90 -30.13 -7.07
C GLY A 183 15.21 -29.64 -8.32
N GLY A 184 14.40 -28.59 -8.19
CA GLY A 184 13.51 -28.11 -9.25
C GLY A 184 14.25 -27.74 -10.53
N THR A 185 13.84 -28.33 -11.64
CA THR A 185 14.10 -27.78 -12.97
C THR A 185 13.39 -26.44 -13.08
N GLN A 186 14.15 -25.34 -13.12
CA GLN A 186 13.63 -24.04 -13.53
C GLN A 186 13.01 -24.20 -14.93
N MET A 187 11.73 -23.89 -15.04
CA MET A 187 11.11 -23.71 -16.35
C MET A 187 11.70 -22.44 -16.98
N GLN A 188 12.06 -22.51 -18.26
CA GLN A 188 12.75 -21.45 -19.02
C GLN A 188 11.96 -20.12 -19.12
N SER A 189 10.77 -20.06 -18.53
CA SER A 189 9.89 -18.89 -18.51
C SER A 189 9.62 -18.34 -17.10
N ASP A 190 10.40 -18.70 -16.08
CA ASP A 190 10.26 -18.07 -14.75
C ASP A 190 11.00 -16.71 -14.74
N PRO A 191 10.28 -15.57 -14.62
CA PRO A 191 10.93 -14.25 -14.57
C PRO A 191 11.84 -14.13 -13.35
N PRO A 192 12.96 -13.37 -13.45
CA PRO A 192 13.95 -13.30 -12.40
C PRO A 192 13.33 -12.78 -11.09
N ARG A 193 13.29 -13.64 -10.08
CA ARG A 193 12.96 -13.26 -8.70
C ARG A 193 14.16 -12.52 -8.13
N THR A 194 14.22 -11.20 -8.31
CA THR A 194 15.12 -10.35 -7.55
C THR A 194 14.73 -10.45 -6.08
N GLY A 195 15.56 -11.13 -5.28
CA GLY A 195 15.42 -11.17 -3.84
C GLY A 195 15.41 -9.73 -3.31
N MET A 196 14.29 -9.34 -2.71
CA MET A 196 14.13 -8.05 -2.07
C MET A 196 14.99 -8.07 -0.80
N GLY A 197 16.24 -7.64 -0.93
CA GLY A 197 17.13 -7.44 0.21
C GLY A 197 16.48 -6.44 1.16
N TRP A 198 16.26 -6.84 2.40
CA TRP A 198 15.85 -5.94 3.46
C TRP A 198 16.97 -4.92 3.67
N VAL A 199 16.84 -3.75 3.05
CA VAL A 199 17.68 -2.60 3.34
C VAL A 199 17.21 -2.03 4.67
N SER A 200 17.97 -2.26 5.74
CA SER A 200 17.78 -1.54 6.99
C SER A 200 18.11 -0.05 6.76
N PRO A 201 17.26 0.89 7.22
CA PRO A 201 17.55 2.31 7.06
C PRO A 201 18.80 2.69 7.86
N SER A 202 19.82 3.20 7.17
CA SER A 202 21.00 3.79 7.80
C SER A 202 20.58 5.03 8.58
N THR A 203 20.79 5.01 9.90
CA THR A 203 20.65 6.16 10.79
C THR A 203 21.59 7.29 10.34
N PRO A 204 21.10 8.50 10.01
CA PRO A 204 21.99 9.61 9.72
C PRO A 204 22.72 10.04 10.99
N GLY A 205 24.04 10.02 10.91
CA GLY A 205 24.95 10.47 11.96
C GLY A 205 24.70 11.93 12.32
N ARG A 206 24.61 12.18 13.63
CA ARG A 206 24.75 13.50 14.24
C ARG A 206 26.09 14.10 13.81
N TYR A 207 26.04 15.23 13.12
CA TYR A 207 27.15 16.18 13.10
C TYR A 207 26.91 17.26 14.16
N ARG A 208 28.05 17.65 14.74
CA ARG A 208 28.27 18.57 15.85
C ARG A 208 27.90 20.01 15.50
#